data_AF-A0A7X6YXB6-F1
#
_entry.id   AF-A0A7X6YXB6-F1
#
_cell.length_a   1.000
_cell.length_b   1.000
_cell.length_c   1.000
_cell.angle_alpha   90.00
_cell.angle_beta   90.00
_cell.angle_gamma   90.00
#
_symmetry.space_group_name_H-M   'P 1'
#
loop_
_entity.id
_entity.type
_entity.pdbx_description
1 polymer ?
#
loop_
_entity_poly.entity_id
_entity_poly.type
_entity_poly.pdbx_seq_one_letter_code
_entity_poly.pdbx_strand_id
1 'polypeptide(L)'
;FVVVTSAKVKSGSLITAQMAHKLGRQVYAVPGSIFDAAQRGCHSLIEDGTAKIVTDLTMPDLQTLPDYPDVFPAEKVPNTEHRQLTFISQEYSESETKILRLLTTGAKTLEQISQETGLSVPETAQIITKLEIAYTVNMRRGHYELTYQSP
;
A
#
# COMPACT_ATOMS: atom_id res chain seq x y z
N PHE A 1 -8.55 17.82 -7.64
CA PHE A 1 -8.63 17.76 -6.17
C PHE A 1 -7.30 17.24 -5.60
N VAL A 2 -7.17 17.12 -4.29
CA VAL A 2 -6.06 16.41 -3.60
C VAL A 2 -6.66 15.35 -2.68
N VAL A 3 -6.07 14.15 -2.65
CA VAL A 3 -6.46 13.08 -1.72
C VAL A 3 -5.27 12.74 -0.83
N VAL A 4 -5.51 12.68 0.48
CA VAL A 4 -4.53 12.28 1.48
C VAL A 4 -4.91 10.89 2.00
N THR A 5 -4.07 9.90 1.78
CA THR A 5 -4.32 8.51 2.20
C THR A 5 -3.71 8.16 3.56
N SER A 6 -2.58 8.78 3.91
CA SER A 6 -1.95 8.69 5.22
C SER A 6 -1.07 9.93 5.47
N ALA A 7 -1.11 10.46 6.68
CA ALA A 7 -0.28 11.58 7.10
C ALA A 7 -0.16 11.61 8.62
N LYS A 8 1.07 11.61 9.15
CA LYS A 8 1.34 11.98 10.54
C LYS A 8 1.14 13.48 10.76
N VAL A 9 0.97 13.91 12.02
CA VAL A 9 0.72 15.31 12.43
C VAL A 9 1.74 16.33 11.88
N LYS A 10 2.97 15.92 11.58
CA LYS A 10 4.03 16.76 11.00
C LYS A 10 4.47 16.31 9.61
N SER A 11 3.56 15.73 8.83
CA SER A 11 3.85 15.29 7.47
C SER A 11 3.90 16.48 6.50
N GLY A 12 4.84 16.49 5.56
CA GLY A 12 4.89 17.47 4.47
C GLY A 12 3.62 17.43 3.60
N SER A 13 2.96 16.28 3.51
CA SER A 13 1.69 16.13 2.78
C SER A 13 0.56 17.02 3.34
N LEU A 14 0.59 17.35 4.64
CA LEU A 14 -0.38 18.26 5.26
C LEU A 14 -0.22 19.69 4.75
N ILE A 15 1.00 20.12 4.45
CA ILE A 15 1.27 21.44 3.87
C ILE A 15 0.64 21.53 2.49
N THR A 16 0.83 20.50 1.66
CA THR A 16 0.22 20.41 0.33
C THR A 16 -1.31 20.42 0.41
N ALA A 17 -1.89 19.67 1.36
CA ALA A 17 -3.33 19.65 1.59
C ALA A 17 -3.87 21.03 2.00
N GLN A 18 -3.20 21.71 2.95
CA GLN A 18 -3.58 23.05 3.38
C GLN A 18 -3.45 24.08 2.25
N MET A 19 -2.38 24.00 1.45
CA MET A 19 -2.21 24.88 0.28
C MET A 19 -3.30 24.64 -0.76
N ALA A 20 -3.64 23.38 -1.05
CA ALA A 20 -4.73 23.05 -1.96
C ALA A 20 -6.06 23.62 -1.49
N HIS A 21 -6.36 23.50 -0.19
CA HIS A 21 -7.56 24.10 0.41
C HIS A 21 -7.57 25.63 0.26
N LYS A 22 -6.44 26.30 0.56
CA LYS A 22 -6.29 27.75 0.38
C LYS A 22 -6.48 28.21 -1.08
N LEU A 23 -6.13 27.36 -2.04
CA LEU A 23 -6.33 27.62 -3.47
C LEU A 23 -7.76 27.29 -3.94
N GLY A 24 -8.70 27.01 -3.03
CA GLY A 24 -10.07 26.64 -3.36
C GLY A 24 -10.20 25.27 -4.04
N ARG A 25 -9.16 24.42 -3.98
CA ARG A 25 -9.22 23.05 -4.49
C ARG A 25 -9.85 22.15 -3.44
N GLN A 26 -10.69 21.23 -3.89
CA GLN A 26 -11.25 20.20 -3.01
C GLN A 26 -10.13 19.30 -2.46
N VAL A 27 -10.13 19.12 -1.15
CA VAL A 27 -9.20 18.25 -0.42
C VAL A 27 -10.00 17.14 0.23
N TYR A 28 -9.45 15.94 0.15
CA TYR A 28 -10.05 14.72 0.66
C TYR A 28 -9.06 13.99 1.57
N ALA A 29 -9.57 13.30 2.58
CA ALA A 29 -8.77 12.48 3.47
C ALA A 29 -9.43 11.11 3.67
N VAL A 30 -8.63 10.06 3.56
CA VAL A 30 -9.06 8.68 3.84
C VAL A 30 -8.96 8.45 5.36
N PRO A 31 -10.04 8.05 6.03
CA PRO A 31 -10.00 7.73 7.45
C PRO A 31 -9.24 6.41 7.68
N GLY A 32 -8.42 6.37 8.73
CA GLY A 32 -7.72 5.16 9.17
C GLY A 32 -7.87 4.88 10.66
N SER A 33 -7.18 3.85 11.16
CA SER A 33 -7.21 3.44 12.57
C SER A 33 -6.77 4.57 13.51
N ILE A 34 -7.50 4.77 14.61
CA ILE A 34 -7.15 5.76 15.65
C ILE A 34 -5.89 5.40 16.43
N PHE A 35 -5.50 4.11 16.41
CA PHE A 35 -4.29 3.63 17.06
C PHE A 35 -3.04 3.86 16.21
N ASP A 36 -3.22 4.18 14.93
CA ASP A 36 -2.14 4.43 14.00
C ASP A 36 -1.73 5.91 14.02
N ALA A 37 -0.50 6.18 14.48
CA ALA A 37 0.04 7.54 14.53
C ALA A 37 0.20 8.17 13.12
N ALA A 38 0.30 7.35 12.07
CA ALA A 38 0.38 7.80 10.69
C ALA A 38 -0.97 8.29 10.12
N GLN A 39 -2.08 8.09 10.86
CA GLN A 39 -3.41 8.51 10.44
C GLN A 39 -3.90 9.79 11.14
N ARG A 40 -3.22 10.21 12.22
CA ARG A 40 -3.63 11.38 13.01
C ARG A 40 -3.70 12.68 12.21
N GLY A 41 -2.84 12.85 11.20
CA GLY A 41 -2.88 14.01 10.30
C GLY A 41 -4.07 13.97 9.36
N CYS A 42 -4.49 12.80 8.87
CA CYS A 42 -5.74 12.65 8.11
C CYS A 42 -6.94 13.01 8.99
N HIS A 43 -6.97 12.53 10.24
CA HIS A 43 -8.03 12.86 11.19
C HIS A 43 -8.08 14.37 11.47
N SER A 44 -6.94 15.02 11.71
CA SER A 44 -6.87 16.47 11.91
C SER A 44 -7.40 17.25 10.70
N LEU A 45 -7.07 16.85 9.47
CA LEU A 45 -7.60 17.51 8.27
C LEU A 45 -9.13 17.43 8.16
N ILE A 46 -9.71 16.31 8.59
CA ILE A 46 -11.17 16.11 8.61
C ILE A 46 -11.78 16.94 9.74
N GLU A 47 -11.20 16.90 10.94
CA GLU A 47 -11.66 17.64 12.12
C GLU A 47 -11.65 19.16 11.90
N ASP A 48 -10.58 19.67 11.27
CA ASP A 48 -10.41 21.09 10.96
C ASP A 48 -11.27 21.54 9.75
N GLY A 49 -12.04 20.65 9.15
CA GLY A 49 -12.86 20.92 7.96
C GLY A 49 -12.06 21.26 6.69
N THR A 50 -10.74 21.06 6.73
CA THR A 50 -9.85 21.30 5.58
C THR A 50 -10.09 20.25 4.49
N ALA A 51 -10.40 19.01 4.89
CA ALA A 51 -10.65 17.88 4.00
C ALA A 51 -12.02 17.25 4.24
N LYS A 52 -12.67 16.83 3.15
CA LYS A 52 -13.83 15.94 3.19
C LYS A 52 -13.38 14.49 3.40
N ILE A 53 -14.17 13.71 4.11
CA ILE A 53 -13.92 12.28 4.27
C ILE A 53 -14.14 11.53 2.96
N VAL A 54 -13.26 10.59 2.65
CA VAL A 54 -13.46 9.60 1.57
C VAL A 54 -13.93 8.30 2.18
N THR A 55 -15.07 7.80 1.74
CA THR A 55 -15.58 6.48 2.15
C THR A 55 -15.56 5.47 1.01
N ASP A 56 -15.58 5.94 -0.23
CA ASP A 56 -15.63 5.09 -1.42
C ASP A 56 -14.98 5.80 -2.62
N LEU A 57 -14.41 5.04 -3.56
CA LEU A 57 -13.86 5.56 -4.82
C LEU A 57 -14.95 6.00 -5.80
N THR A 58 -16.19 5.54 -5.59
CA THR A 58 -17.36 5.87 -6.42
C THR A 58 -18.00 7.21 -6.07
N MET A 59 -17.46 7.96 -5.10
CA MET A 59 -18.01 9.27 -4.75
C MET A 59 -17.99 10.21 -5.96
N PRO A 60 -19.12 10.87 -6.27
CA PRO A 60 -19.26 11.66 -7.48
C PRO A 60 -18.21 12.79 -7.56
N ASP A 61 -17.89 13.42 -6.43
CA ASP A 61 -16.89 14.50 -6.38
C ASP A 61 -15.45 14.05 -6.70
N LEU A 62 -15.16 12.73 -6.66
CA LEU A 62 -13.88 12.13 -7.04
C LEU A 62 -13.87 11.68 -8.51
N GLN A 63 -15.03 11.40 -9.09
CA GLN A 63 -15.18 10.94 -10.48
C GLN A 63 -15.19 12.08 -11.51
N THR A 64 -15.35 13.33 -11.08
CA THR A 64 -15.40 14.50 -11.98
C THR A 64 -14.05 14.94 -12.55
N LEU A 65 -13.01 14.09 -12.53
CA LEU A 65 -11.78 14.42 -13.24
C LEU A 65 -12.03 14.31 -14.75
N PRO A 66 -11.79 15.38 -15.53
CA PRO A 66 -11.60 15.18 -16.97
C PRO A 66 -10.40 14.23 -17.15
N ASP A 67 -10.51 13.28 -18.09
CA ASP A 67 -9.44 12.36 -18.48
C ASP A 67 -8.08 13.09 -18.52
N TYR A 68 -7.33 13.00 -17.43
CA TYR A 68 -5.99 13.56 -17.36
C TYR A 68 -5.06 12.42 -17.71
N PRO A 69 -4.34 12.48 -18.83
CA PRO A 69 -3.45 11.41 -19.24
C PRO A 69 -2.29 11.34 -18.24
N ASP A 70 -2.34 10.42 -17.28
CA ASP A 70 -1.22 9.92 -16.47
C ASP A 70 -0.09 10.92 -16.12
N VAL A 71 -0.43 12.16 -15.75
CA VAL A 71 0.60 13.14 -15.37
C VAL A 71 0.90 13.02 -13.88
N PHE A 72 1.45 11.89 -13.46
CA PHE A 72 2.45 11.86 -12.39
C PHE A 72 3.36 10.66 -12.65
N PRO A 73 4.61 10.88 -13.08
CA PRO A 73 5.65 9.87 -12.86
C PRO A 73 5.71 9.68 -11.35
N ALA A 74 5.25 8.53 -10.87
CA ALA A 74 5.47 8.10 -9.50
C ALA A 74 6.97 7.83 -9.34
N GLU A 75 7.78 8.89 -9.20
CA GLU A 75 9.12 8.74 -8.66
C GLU A 75 8.95 8.22 -7.23
N LYS A 76 9.33 6.94 -7.08
CA LYS A 76 9.29 6.17 -5.84
C LYS A 76 10.08 6.91 -4.77
N VAL A 77 9.40 7.66 -3.91
CA VAL A 77 9.94 8.04 -2.61
C VAL A 77 9.97 6.75 -1.78
N PRO A 78 11.15 6.29 -1.32
CA PRO A 78 11.24 5.07 -0.52
C PRO A 78 10.70 5.38 0.87
N ASN A 79 9.42 5.07 1.11
CA ASN A 79 8.84 5.25 2.43
C ASN A 79 8.46 3.88 3.02
N THR A 80 9.30 3.49 3.96
CA THR A 80 9.14 2.41 4.92
C THR A 80 7.85 2.62 5.73
N GLU A 81 7.21 1.49 6.06
CA GLU A 81 6.10 1.35 7.02
C GLU A 81 4.73 1.81 6.53
N HIS A 82 4.00 0.92 5.86
CA HIS A 82 2.58 0.58 6.06
C HIS A 82 2.17 -0.36 4.90
N ARG A 83 2.67 -1.61 4.98
CA ARG A 83 2.47 -2.65 3.98
C ARG A 83 1.13 -3.35 4.26
N GLN A 84 0.03 -2.75 3.80
CA GLN A 84 -1.28 -3.39 3.88
C GLN A 84 -1.40 -4.36 2.71
N LEU A 85 -1.19 -5.66 2.98
CA LEU A 85 -1.28 -6.68 1.95
C LEU A 85 -2.73 -6.82 1.48
N THR A 86 -2.98 -6.44 0.23
CA THR A 86 -4.20 -6.79 -0.49
C THR A 86 -4.18 -8.30 -0.70
N PHE A 87 -4.79 -9.05 0.22
CA PHE A 87 -5.06 -10.46 0.05
C PHE A 87 -6.14 -10.59 -1.03
N ILE A 88 -5.73 -10.77 -2.27
CA ILE A 88 -6.64 -11.18 -3.34
C ILE A 88 -7.13 -12.59 -2.99
N SER A 89 -8.42 -12.79 -3.17
CA SER A 89 -9.26 -13.94 -2.84
C SER A 89 -8.87 -15.23 -3.59
N GLN A 90 -7.65 -15.72 -3.39
CA GLN A 90 -7.24 -17.07 -3.76
C GLN A 90 -7.18 -17.96 -2.50
N GLU A 91 -7.74 -19.16 -2.59
CA GLU A 91 -7.49 -20.22 -1.60
C GLU A 91 -6.03 -20.64 -1.73
N TYR A 92 -5.17 -20.01 -0.95
CA TYR A 92 -3.78 -20.42 -0.80
C TYR A 92 -3.72 -21.67 0.08
N SER A 93 -2.90 -22.64 -0.33
CA SER A 93 -2.52 -23.78 0.50
C SER A 93 -1.81 -23.31 1.78
N GLU A 94 -1.74 -24.19 2.79
CA GLU A 94 -1.04 -23.90 4.05
C GLU A 94 0.43 -23.50 3.82
N SER A 95 1.09 -24.12 2.84
CA SER A 95 2.49 -23.86 2.49
C SER A 95 2.68 -22.49 1.83
N GLU A 96 1.76 -22.08 0.95
CA GLU A 96 1.77 -20.75 0.33
C GLU A 96 1.56 -19.65 1.37
N THR A 97 0.59 -19.84 2.27
CA THR A 97 0.28 -18.88 3.33
C THR A 97 1.47 -18.65 4.27
N LYS A 98 2.23 -19.72 4.59
CA LYS A 98 3.47 -19.61 5.37
C LYS A 98 4.51 -18.74 4.67
N ILE A 99 4.75 -18.96 3.37
CA ILE A 99 5.72 -18.18 2.59
C ILE A 99 5.29 -16.71 2.50
N LEU A 100 4.02 -16.45 2.19
CA LEU A 100 3.47 -15.09 2.10
C LEU A 100 3.59 -14.35 3.45
N ARG A 101 3.32 -15.02 4.56
CA ARG A 101 3.48 -14.45 5.90
C ARG A 101 4.93 -14.08 6.21
N LEU A 102 5.89 -14.92 5.80
CA LEU A 102 7.32 -14.62 5.97
C LEU A 102 7.74 -13.41 5.13
N LEU A 103 7.32 -13.35 3.87
CA LEU A 103 7.64 -12.24 2.97
C LEU A 103 6.98 -10.91 3.38
N THR A 104 5.97 -10.97 4.25
CA THR A 104 5.37 -9.78 4.87
C THR A 104 6.41 -9.04 5.72
N THR A 105 7.27 -9.78 6.40
CA THR A 105 8.28 -9.25 7.33
C THR A 105 9.51 -8.64 6.65
N GLY A 106 9.71 -8.89 5.35
CA GLY A 106 10.83 -8.35 4.58
C GLY A 106 11.20 -9.21 3.38
N ALA A 107 12.09 -8.70 2.53
CA ALA A 107 12.62 -9.46 1.41
C ALA A 107 13.59 -10.55 1.91
N LYS A 108 13.43 -11.80 1.46
CA LYS A 108 14.21 -12.96 1.93
C LYS A 108 14.75 -13.77 0.76
N THR A 109 15.89 -14.44 0.95
CA THR A 109 16.42 -15.38 -0.06
C THR A 109 15.65 -16.70 -0.02
N LEU A 110 15.82 -17.52 -1.06
CA LEU A 110 15.19 -18.83 -1.15
C LEU A 110 15.57 -19.73 0.05
N GLU A 111 16.83 -19.68 0.47
CA GLU A 111 17.37 -20.47 1.58
C GLU A 111 16.76 -20.04 2.92
N GLN A 112 16.60 -18.73 3.13
CA GLN A 112 15.96 -18.20 4.35
C GLN A 112 14.49 -18.61 4.43
N ILE A 113 13.78 -18.57 3.30
CA ILE A 113 12.38 -19.00 3.23
C ILE A 113 12.28 -20.51 3.51
N SER A 114 13.16 -21.33 2.92
CA SER A 114 13.21 -22.77 3.18
C SER A 114 13.49 -23.09 4.67
N GLN A 115 14.47 -22.41 5.28
CA GLN A 115 14.81 -22.60 6.70
C GLN A 115 13.68 -22.23 7.65
N GLU A 116 12.99 -21.10 7.39
CA GLU A 116 11.95 -20.59 8.27
C GLU A 116 10.59 -21.29 8.06
N THR A 117 10.32 -21.81 6.85
CA THR A 117 9.11 -22.59 6.57
C THR A 117 9.24 -24.07 6.93
N GLY A 118 10.47 -24.57 7.08
CA GLY A 118 10.76 -25.99 7.26
C GLY A 118 10.52 -26.84 5.99
N LEU A 119 10.28 -26.20 4.85
CA LEU A 119 10.10 -26.84 3.55
C LEU A 119 11.45 -27.06 2.89
N SER A 120 11.56 -28.08 2.04
CA SER A 120 12.78 -28.29 1.26
C SER A 120 12.99 -27.14 0.26
N VAL A 121 14.26 -26.88 -0.11
CA VAL A 121 14.61 -25.88 -1.14
C VAL A 121 13.84 -26.11 -2.45
N PRO A 122 13.70 -27.35 -2.97
CA PRO A 122 12.92 -27.61 -4.18
C PRO A 122 11.43 -27.28 -4.04
N GLU A 123 10.80 -27.63 -2.92
CA GLU A 123 9.38 -27.32 -2.66
C GLU A 123 9.16 -25.82 -2.55
N THR A 124 10.06 -25.12 -1.87
CA THR A 124 10.03 -23.65 -1.73
C THR A 124 10.13 -22.99 -3.11
N ALA A 125 11.05 -23.45 -3.96
CA ALA A 125 11.21 -22.95 -5.33
C ALA A 125 9.96 -23.16 -6.19
N GLN A 126 9.29 -24.32 -6.07
CA GLN A 126 8.06 -24.60 -6.80
C GLN A 126 6.93 -23.64 -6.38
N ILE A 127 6.73 -23.46 -5.07
CA ILE A 127 5.68 -22.58 -4.55
C ILE A 127 5.96 -21.12 -4.93
N ILE A 128 7.21 -20.66 -4.80
CA ILE A 128 7.60 -19.31 -5.19
C ILE A 128 7.36 -19.08 -6.69
N THR A 129 7.74 -20.03 -7.55
CA THR A 129 7.47 -19.95 -9.00
C THR A 129 5.97 -19.80 -9.26
N LYS A 130 5.13 -20.58 -8.56
CA LYS A 130 3.67 -20.47 -8.69
C LYS A 130 3.16 -19.09 -8.25
N LEU A 131 3.66 -18.57 -7.14
CA LEU A 131 3.30 -17.23 -6.62
C LEU A 131 3.81 -16.09 -7.52
N GLU A 132 4.93 -16.29 -8.21
CA GLU A 132 5.49 -15.34 -9.17
C GLU A 132 4.63 -15.26 -10.44
N ILE A 133 4.18 -16.41 -10.96
CA ILE A 133 3.22 -16.48 -12.07
C ILE A 133 1.90 -15.82 -11.69
N ALA A 134 1.46 -15.98 -10.43
CA ALA A 134 0.28 -15.31 -9.89
C ALA A 134 0.52 -13.81 -9.59
N TYR A 135 1.67 -13.26 -9.95
CA TYR A 135 2.07 -11.87 -9.68
C TYR A 135 1.95 -11.48 -8.20
N THR A 136 2.03 -12.44 -7.27
CA THR A 136 1.92 -12.21 -5.82
C THR A 136 3.30 -11.96 -5.18
N VAL A 137 4.35 -12.53 -5.76
CA VAL A 137 5.75 -12.39 -5.30
C VAL A 137 6.63 -11.98 -6.49
N ASN A 138 7.68 -11.21 -6.24
CA ASN A 138 8.68 -10.81 -7.23
C ASN A 138 10.10 -11.01 -6.70
N MET A 139 11.04 -11.36 -7.58
CA MET A 139 12.45 -11.47 -7.23
C MET A 139 13.23 -10.20 -7.57
N ARG A 140 13.87 -9.59 -6.58
CA ARG A 140 14.77 -8.44 -6.75
C ARG A 140 16.10 -8.64 -6.06
N ARG A 141 17.18 -8.50 -6.84
CA ARG A 141 18.57 -8.63 -6.36
C ARG A 141 18.82 -9.93 -5.58
N GLY A 142 18.18 -11.04 -5.98
CA GLY A 142 18.31 -12.34 -5.31
C GLY A 142 17.44 -12.52 -4.06
N HIS A 143 16.56 -11.56 -3.74
CA HIS A 143 15.59 -11.66 -2.65
C HIS A 143 14.17 -11.65 -3.21
N TYR A 144 13.28 -12.45 -2.62
CA TYR A 144 11.86 -12.45 -2.93
C TYR A 144 11.12 -11.43 -2.08
N GLU A 145 10.23 -10.65 -2.68
CA GLU A 145 9.37 -9.68 -2.02
C GLU A 145 7.93 -9.78 -2.52
N LEU A 146 6.95 -9.40 -1.69
CA LEU A 146 5.54 -9.39 -2.10
C LEU A 146 5.31 -8.27 -3.12
N THR A 147 4.71 -8.64 -4.25
CA THR A 147 4.29 -7.71 -5.29
C THR A 147 3.03 -6.99 -4.83
N TYR A 148 3.08 -5.66 -4.78
CA TYR A 148 1.91 -4.85 -4.51
C TYR A 148 1.18 -4.60 -5.83
N GLN A 149 0.07 -5.29 -6.07
CA GLN A 149 -0.87 -4.85 -7.10
C GLN A 149 -1.66 -3.68 -6.53
N SER A 150 -1.38 -2.49 -7.04
CA SER A 150 -2.39 -1.43 -7.00
C SER A 150 -3.58 -1.92 -7.82
N PRO A 151 -4.81 -1.90 -7.27
CA PRO A 151 -6.01 -2.16 -8.06
C PRO A 151 -6.16 -1.14 -9.19
#